data_AF-M5FGL6-F1
#
_entry.id   AF-M5FGL6-F1
#
_cell.length_a   1.000
_cell.length_b   1.000
_cell.length_c   1.000
_cell.angle_alpha   90.00
_cell.angle_beta   90.00
_cell.angle_gamma   90.00
#
_symmetry.space_group_name_H-M   'P 1'
#
loop_
_entity.id
_entity.type
_entity.pdbx_description
1 polymer ?
#
loop_
_entity_poly.entity_id
_entity_poly.type
_entity_poly.pdbx_seq_one_letter_code
_entity_poly.pdbx_strand_id
1 'polypeptide(L)'
;MSSDSTSDGHQSGLIGKVGFFWIVIDRAGRDAILGDAIDFADAETYGELLTHPGGHYDYWEKMKRRGAAWLRARNLSAALLSTEYEDWPRGRVVYSTKPGSLSRLH
;
A
#
# COMPACT_ATOMS: atom_id res chain seq x y z
N MET A 1 35.07 30.03 -10.06
CA MET A 1 35.18 28.69 -9.42
C MET A 1 33.82 28.39 -8.83
N SER A 2 33.30 27.21 -9.18
CA SER A 2 31.89 26.83 -9.23
C SER A 2 31.12 26.98 -7.92
N SER A 3 29.94 27.59 -8.00
CA SER A 3 28.82 27.32 -7.09
C SER A 3 28.02 26.17 -7.68
N ASP A 4 28.20 24.97 -7.13
CA ASP A 4 27.42 23.79 -7.48
C ASP A 4 26.13 23.82 -6.66
N SER A 5 25.05 24.28 -7.28
CA SER A 5 23.72 24.29 -6.68
C SER A 5 23.12 22.90 -6.85
N THR A 6 23.13 22.11 -5.77
CA THR A 6 22.36 20.88 -5.63
C THR A 6 20.89 21.15 -5.98
N SER A 7 20.48 20.62 -7.13
CA SER A 7 19.08 20.52 -7.51
C SER A 7 18.44 19.40 -6.68
N ASP A 8 18.05 19.72 -5.45
CA ASP A 8 16.99 18.96 -4.76
C ASP A 8 15.70 19.18 -5.54
N GLY A 9 15.48 18.31 -6.53
CA GLY A 9 14.23 18.21 -7.25
C GLY A 9 13.16 17.72 -6.29
N HIS A 10 12.52 18.66 -5.58
CA HIS A 10 11.22 18.40 -4.98
C HIS A 10 10.34 17.78 -6.07
N GLN A 11 9.97 16.51 -5.87
CA GLN A 11 8.95 15.76 -6.62
C GLN A 11 7.55 16.37 -6.34
N SER A 12 7.42 17.68 -6.56
CA SER A 12 6.23 18.48 -6.32
C SER A 12 5.39 18.48 -7.59
N GLY A 13 4.56 17.46 -7.75
CA GLY A 13 3.55 17.42 -8.81
C GLY A 13 2.87 16.08 -9.05
N LEU A 14 3.40 14.98 -8.52
CA LEU A 14 2.79 13.67 -8.68
C LEU A 14 1.67 13.47 -7.66
N ILE A 15 0.42 13.41 -8.14
CA ILE A 15 -0.76 13.06 -7.34
C ILE A 15 -1.02 11.57 -7.54
N GLY A 16 -1.01 10.81 -6.47
CA GLY A 16 -1.27 9.38 -6.48
C GLY A 16 -1.11 8.77 -5.09
N LYS A 17 -1.42 7.48 -4.99
CA LYS A 17 -1.33 6.73 -3.73
C LYS A 17 -0.54 5.44 -3.91
N VAL A 18 0.16 5.06 -2.86
CA VAL A 18 0.79 3.74 -2.69
C VAL A 18 0.19 3.06 -1.48
N GLY A 19 0.31 1.74 -1.40
CA GLY A 19 -0.34 1.00 -0.34
C GLY A 19 -0.09 -0.49 -0.38
N PHE A 20 -0.78 -1.20 0.49
CA PHE A 20 -0.81 -2.64 0.50
C PHE A 20 -2.22 -3.14 0.73
N PHE A 21 -2.48 -4.37 0.32
CA PHE A 21 -3.80 -4.96 0.41
C PHE A 21 -3.77 -6.47 0.62
N TRP A 22 -4.89 -6.98 1.08
CA TRP A 22 -5.31 -8.37 1.03
C TRP A 22 -6.64 -8.48 0.29
N ILE A 23 -6.82 -9.61 -0.40
CA ILE A 23 -8.13 -10.05 -0.89
C ILE A 23 -8.71 -10.96 0.20
N VAL A 24 -9.79 -10.51 0.83
CA VAL A 24 -10.46 -11.15 1.96
C VAL A 24 -11.94 -11.35 1.67
N ILE A 25 -12.70 -11.86 2.64
CA ILE A 25 -14.16 -11.97 2.52
C ILE A 25 -14.90 -10.86 3.29
N ASP A 26 -15.93 -10.32 2.65
CA ASP A 26 -16.91 -9.44 3.26
C ASP A 26 -17.90 -10.23 4.15
N ARG A 27 -18.83 -9.52 4.79
CA ARG A 27 -19.85 -10.15 5.65
C ARG A 27 -20.83 -11.05 4.91
N ALA A 28 -20.95 -10.91 3.60
CA ALA A 28 -21.80 -11.73 2.74
C ALA A 28 -21.04 -12.90 2.08
N GLY A 29 -19.75 -13.07 2.40
CA GLY A 29 -18.91 -14.14 1.85
C GLY A 29 -18.37 -13.86 0.45
N ARG A 30 -18.34 -12.59 0.01
CA ARG A 30 -17.80 -12.16 -1.28
C ARG A 30 -16.41 -11.57 -1.12
N ASP A 31 -15.63 -11.54 -2.19
CA ASP A 31 -14.32 -10.89 -2.19
C ASP A 31 -14.41 -9.41 -1.82
N ALA A 32 -13.47 -8.97 -0.99
CA ALA A 32 -13.30 -7.60 -0.55
C ALA A 32 -11.82 -7.26 -0.36
N ILE A 33 -11.52 -5.96 -0.30
CA ILE A 33 -10.17 -5.45 -0.09
C ILE A 33 -10.03 -4.96 1.36
N LEU A 34 -9.05 -5.50 2.07
CA LEU A 34 -8.52 -4.94 3.31
C LEU A 34 -7.14 -4.36 3.03
N GLY A 35 -6.85 -3.14 3.45
CA GLY A 35 -5.55 -2.53 3.19
C GLY A 35 -5.40 -1.14 3.74
N ASP A 36 -4.26 -0.55 3.44
CA ASP A 36 -3.95 0.85 3.72
C ASP A 36 -3.35 1.51 2.49
N ALA A 37 -3.64 2.80 2.32
CA ALA A 37 -3.15 3.60 1.22
C ALA A 37 -2.87 5.03 1.67
N ILE A 38 -1.69 5.52 1.28
CA ILE A 38 -1.21 6.86 1.62
C ILE A 38 -0.87 7.63 0.35
N ASP A 39 -0.85 8.95 0.46
CA ASP A 39 -0.43 9.82 -0.64
C ASP A 39 1.05 9.66 -0.93
N PHE A 40 1.45 9.93 -2.18
CA PHE A 40 2.86 9.95 -2.56
C PHE A 40 3.71 10.88 -1.69
N ALA A 41 3.12 11.96 -1.16
CA ALA A 41 3.79 12.88 -0.24
C ALA A 41 4.24 12.21 1.08
N ASP A 42 3.55 11.14 1.50
CA ASP A 42 3.85 10.39 2.72
C ASP A 42 4.58 9.07 2.43
N ALA A 43 4.86 8.78 1.16
CA ALA A 43 5.48 7.54 0.74
C ALA A 43 6.99 7.52 1.03
N GLU A 44 7.53 6.32 1.25
CA GLU A 44 8.96 6.10 1.36
C GLU A 44 9.56 5.80 -0.01
N THR A 45 10.77 6.33 -0.26
CA THR A 45 11.55 5.99 -1.46
C THR A 45 12.33 4.71 -1.21
N TYR A 46 12.16 3.73 -2.10
CA TYR A 46 12.91 2.49 -2.13
C TYR A 46 13.54 2.31 -3.52
N GLY A 47 14.80 2.73 -3.66
CA GLY A 47 15.46 2.83 -4.95
C GLY A 47 14.72 3.80 -5.87
N GLU A 48 14.11 3.26 -6.92
CA GLU A 48 13.36 4.01 -7.94
C GLU A 48 11.84 3.83 -7.80
N LEU A 49 11.41 3.33 -6.64
CA LEU A 49 10.01 3.09 -6.32
C LEU A 49 9.58 3.99 -5.15
N LEU A 50 8.34 4.46 -5.18
CA LEU A 50 7.62 4.90 -3.99
C LEU A 50 6.85 3.72 -3.42
N THR A 51 6.93 3.53 -2.11
CA THR A 51 6.25 2.46 -1.37
C THR A 51 5.66 2.98 -0.06
N HIS A 52 4.63 2.30 0.43
CA HIS A 52 4.10 2.54 1.76
C HIS A 52 5.13 2.09 2.83
N PRO A 53 5.53 2.92 3.81
CA PRO A 53 6.56 2.54 4.80
C PRO A 53 6.09 1.46 5.79
N GLY A 54 4.77 1.38 6.02
CA GLY A 54 4.18 0.35 6.88
C GLY A 54 4.31 -1.09 6.36
N GLY A 55 4.50 -2.03 7.29
CA GLY A 55 4.55 -3.46 7.05
C GLY A 55 3.17 -4.14 7.09
N HIS A 56 2.99 -5.16 6.24
CA HIS A 56 1.77 -5.97 6.20
C HIS A 56 1.47 -6.64 7.56
N TYR A 57 2.49 -7.23 8.19
CA TYR A 57 2.32 -7.95 9.46
C TYR A 57 1.81 -7.03 10.58
N ASP A 58 2.41 -5.86 10.75
CA ASP A 58 2.01 -4.90 11.78
C ASP A 58 0.58 -4.40 11.59
N TYR A 59 0.16 -4.18 10.34
CA TYR A 59 -1.20 -3.80 10.02
C TYR A 59 -2.19 -4.91 10.38
N TRP A 60 -1.87 -6.16 10.03
CA TRP A 60 -2.68 -7.33 10.35
C TRP A 60 -2.88 -7.49 11.87
N GLU A 61 -1.80 -7.39 12.65
CA GLU A 61 -1.87 -7.48 14.11
C GLU A 61 -2.64 -6.31 14.75
N LYS A 62 -2.52 -5.09 14.19
CA LYS A 62 -3.36 -3.96 14.58
C LYS A 62 -4.84 -4.21 14.27
N MET A 63 -5.14 -4.83 13.13
CA MET A 63 -6.51 -5.23 12.77
C MET A 63 -7.06 -6.27 13.76
N LYS A 64 -6.30 -7.34 14.08
CA LYS A 64 -6.72 -8.36 15.05
C LYS A 64 -7.02 -7.75 16.42
N ARG A 65 -6.17 -6.84 16.91
CA ARG A 65 -6.38 -6.12 18.18
C ARG A 65 -7.62 -5.21 18.19
N ARG A 66 -7.99 -4.61 17.05
CA ARG A 66 -9.21 -3.78 16.93
C ARG A 66 -10.49 -4.62 16.93
N GLY A 67 -10.39 -5.88 16.52
CA GLY A 67 -11.43 -6.89 16.71
C GLY A 67 -12.68 -6.73 15.83
N ALA A 68 -13.70 -7.51 16.15
CA ALA A 68 -14.82 -7.77 15.24
C ALA A 68 -15.71 -6.52 14.99
N ALA A 69 -15.81 -5.60 15.96
CA ALA A 69 -16.55 -4.36 15.78
C ALA A 69 -15.92 -3.48 14.68
N TRP A 70 -14.59 -3.37 14.67
CA TRP A 70 -13.85 -2.59 13.67
C TRP A 70 -13.96 -3.17 12.26
N LEU A 71 -13.95 -4.51 12.15
CA LEU A 71 -14.17 -5.23 10.88
C LEU A 71 -15.59 -5.03 10.35
N ARG A 72 -16.61 -5.17 11.21
CA ARG A 72 -18.01 -4.99 10.82
C ARG A 72 -18.30 -3.59 10.31
N ALA A 73 -17.69 -2.56 10.90
CA ALA A 73 -17.78 -1.18 10.43
C ALA A 73 -17.21 -0.97 9.01
N ARG A 74 -16.40 -1.92 8.52
CA ARG A 74 -15.81 -1.94 7.16
C ARG A 74 -16.46 -2.98 6.24
N ASN A 75 -17.60 -3.53 6.64
CA ASN A 75 -18.27 -4.63 5.93
C ASN A 75 -17.40 -5.90 5.78
N LEU A 76 -16.41 -6.12 6.66
CA LEU A 76 -15.55 -7.31 6.61
C LEU A 76 -16.05 -8.41 7.57
N SER A 77 -15.78 -9.67 7.22
CA SER A 77 -16.13 -10.81 8.05
C SER A 77 -15.30 -10.86 9.33
N ALA A 78 -15.94 -11.19 10.46
CA ALA A 78 -15.24 -11.42 11.72
C ALA A 78 -14.41 -12.73 11.72
N ALA A 79 -14.63 -13.61 10.73
CA ALA A 79 -13.84 -14.83 10.55
C ALA A 79 -12.35 -14.54 10.29
N LEU A 80 -12.01 -13.33 9.84
CA LEU A 80 -10.60 -12.90 9.67
C LEU A 80 -9.81 -12.91 10.98
N LEU A 81 -10.48 -12.82 12.15
CA LEU A 81 -9.79 -12.86 13.44
C LEU A 81 -9.25 -14.25 13.80
N SER A 82 -9.77 -15.30 13.18
CA SER A 82 -9.33 -16.68 13.37
C SER A 82 -8.39 -17.19 12.28
N THR A 83 -7.94 -16.31 11.37
CA THR A 83 -6.97 -16.63 10.33
C THR A 83 -5.63 -15.96 10.62
N GLU A 84 -4.57 -16.53 10.07
CA GLU A 84 -3.21 -15.98 10.12
C GLU A 84 -2.94 -15.06 8.93
N TYR A 85 -1.86 -14.30 9.03
CA TYR A 85 -1.57 -13.26 8.03
C TYR A 85 -1.27 -13.85 6.64
N GLU A 86 -0.73 -15.08 6.60
CA GLU A 86 -0.35 -15.84 5.41
C GLU A 86 -1.55 -16.46 4.68
N ASP A 87 -2.69 -16.63 5.35
CA ASP A 87 -3.84 -17.38 4.83
C ASP A 87 -4.49 -16.69 3.62
N TRP A 88 -4.25 -15.40 3.44
CA TRP A 88 -4.94 -14.57 2.46
C TRP A 88 -4.00 -14.03 1.37
N PRO A 89 -4.41 -14.06 0.09
CA PRO A 89 -3.68 -13.40 -0.99
C PRO A 89 -3.47 -11.92 -0.69
N ARG A 90 -2.26 -11.44 -0.95
CA ARG A 90 -1.85 -10.08 -0.59
C ARG A 90 -0.87 -9.51 -1.58
N GLY A 91 -0.84 -8.18 -1.64
CA GLY A 91 0.01 -7.45 -2.55
C GLY A 91 0.41 -6.09 -2.01
N ARG A 92 1.27 -5.43 -2.79
CA ARG A 92 1.73 -4.07 -2.55
C ARG A 92 1.59 -3.30 -3.85
N VAL A 93 1.07 -2.08 -3.75
CA VAL A 93 1.01 -1.12 -4.84
C VAL A 93 2.17 -0.15 -4.64
N VAL A 94 3.10 -0.15 -5.58
CA VAL A 94 4.26 0.74 -5.63
C VAL A 94 4.18 1.59 -6.88
N TYR A 95 4.85 2.74 -6.86
CA TYR A 95 4.93 3.63 -8.01
C TYR A 95 6.37 3.75 -8.49
N SER A 96 6.62 3.51 -9.78
CA SER A 96 7.94 3.74 -10.39
C SER A 96 8.16 5.22 -10.66
N THR A 97 9.22 5.80 -10.10
CA THR A 97 9.61 7.19 -10.37
C THR A 97 10.38 7.32 -11.68
N LYS A 98 10.83 6.20 -12.27
CA LYS A 98 11.39 6.19 -13.63
C LYS A 98 10.29 6.46 -14.66
N PRO A 99 10.51 7.42 -15.59
CA PRO A 99 9.72 7.50 -16.81
C PRO A 99 9.83 6.17 -17.54
N GLY A 100 8.69 5.56 -17.88
CA GLY A 100 8.69 4.31 -18.63
C GLY A 100 9.44 4.50 -19.95
N SER A 101 10.53 3.75 -20.16
CA SER A 101 11.11 3.61 -21.49
C SER A 101 10.08 2.87 -22.35
N LEU A 102 9.30 3.61 -23.12
CA LEU A 102 8.51 3.03 -24.20
C LEU A 102 9.48 2.56 -25.27
N SER A 103 10.01 1.35 -25.10
CA SER A 103 10.65 0.61 -26.19
C SER A 103 9.54 0.27 -27.18
N ARG A 104 9.33 1.14 -28.18
CA ARG A 104 8.51 0.80 -29.34
C ARG A 104 9.23 -0.37 -30.02
N LEU A 105 8.65 -1.57 -29.89
CA LEU A 105 9.06 -2.72 -30.69
C LEU A 105 8.78 -2.36 -32.17
N HIS A 106 9.85 -2.34 -32.97
CA HIS A 106 9.81 -2.29 -34.43
C HIS A 106 9.95 -3.70 -34.97
#